data_AF-A0A1Y3TB67-F1
#
_entry.id   AF-A0A1Y3TB67-F1
#
_cell.length_a   1.000
_cell.length_b   1.000
_cell.length_c   1.000
_cell.angle_alpha   90.00
_cell.angle_beta   90.00
_cell.angle_gamma   90.00
#
_symmetry.space_group_name_H-M   'P 1'
#
loop_
_entity.id
_entity.type
_entity.pdbx_description
1 polymer ?
#
loop_
_entity_poly.entity_id
_entity_poly.type
_entity_poly.pdbx_seq_one_letter_code
_entity_poly.pdbx_strand_id
1 'polypeptide(L)'
;MKALRLVIHQSSANYKREETVDNKMTYPLPPFSTVIGALHNACGYREYKEMDISIQGRFGSMHREPYTDYCFLNSTQDDRGILVKMRNADMLSNAYDRVASAKKPQGNSFRNGITIQVHDQKLLDEYRELKDLNDEISEFKKNRFNPVMALLKRRKKALSEKKKALGKGSGQFCGVERREKELKAAEKLMKERMEQFQSERYTIPISKFRTLTKSMKFYEVLDDIELIIHVRASDEVLNDIFEHRFDIKSIGRSEDFISLEEAKLVELQEDAEDEIDSDYSAYVDKNLVDDEKILLDSKYEESGGTLYFLNKNYEVVAGKRIFKKKKALYVSGYSAEGFGDGLYLDADGNKKYIVNFF
;
A
#
# COMPACT_ATOMS: atom_id res chain seq x y z
N MET A 1 17.76 32.00 15.77
CA MET A 1 16.64 31.05 16.01
C MET A 1 17.23 29.65 16.16
N LYS A 2 16.87 28.90 17.20
CA LYS A 2 17.41 27.54 17.40
C LYS A 2 16.85 26.51 16.43
N ALA A 3 17.72 25.66 15.91
CA ALA A 3 17.36 24.48 15.13
C ALA A 3 18.34 23.32 15.37
N LEU A 4 17.93 22.11 15.04
CA LEU A 4 18.82 20.95 14.98
C LEU A 4 19.19 20.67 13.52
N ARG A 5 20.48 20.74 13.19
CA ARG A 5 21.03 20.29 11.90
C ARG A 5 21.42 18.82 11.99
N LEU A 6 21.02 18.04 10.99
CA LEU A 6 21.43 16.66 10.75
C LEU A 6 22.06 16.57 9.36
N VAL A 7 23.26 16.00 9.28
CA VAL A 7 23.93 15.63 8.02
C VAL A 7 23.88 14.11 7.92
N ILE A 8 23.21 13.62 6.89
CA ILE A 8 22.90 12.21 6.72
C ILE A 8 23.36 11.74 5.35
N HIS A 9 24.05 10.61 5.33
CA HIS A 9 24.38 9.89 4.10
C HIS A 9 23.53 8.63 3.96
N GLN A 10 23.08 8.33 2.75
CA GLN A 10 22.45 7.05 2.40
C GLN A 10 23.10 6.50 1.14
N SER A 11 23.51 5.23 1.16
CA SER A 11 24.05 4.57 -0.04
C SER A 11 23.02 4.50 -1.16
N SER A 12 21.77 4.25 -0.80
CA SER A 12 20.64 4.19 -1.72
C SER A 12 19.32 4.43 -0.99
N ALA A 13 18.34 5.06 -1.64
CA ALA A 13 16.99 5.20 -1.09
C ALA A 13 15.89 5.31 -2.15
N ASN A 14 14.67 4.94 -1.77
CA ASN A 14 13.45 5.28 -2.51
C ASN A 14 12.51 6.10 -1.63
N TYR A 15 12.38 7.39 -1.95
CA TYR A 15 11.39 8.28 -1.36
C TYR A 15 10.10 8.20 -2.16
N LYS A 16 9.36 7.10 -1.98
CA LYS A 16 8.22 6.74 -2.81
C LYS A 16 7.25 7.90 -3.05
N ARG A 17 6.95 8.16 -4.32
CA ARG A 17 5.86 9.04 -4.77
C ARG A 17 4.52 8.31 -4.66
N GLU A 18 3.63 8.76 -3.80
CA GLU A 18 2.37 8.06 -3.51
C GLU A 18 1.43 7.94 -4.72
N GLU A 19 1.50 8.86 -5.67
CA GLU A 19 0.70 8.89 -6.88
C GLU A 19 1.12 7.83 -7.92
N THR A 20 2.26 7.18 -7.71
CA THR A 20 2.83 6.22 -8.66
C THR A 20 2.52 4.78 -8.23
N VAL A 21 1.71 4.09 -9.06
CA VAL A 21 1.17 2.76 -8.74
C VAL A 21 1.96 1.65 -9.43
N ASP A 22 2.20 1.79 -10.74
CA ASP A 22 2.85 0.75 -11.55
C ASP A 22 4.36 0.72 -11.38
N ASN A 23 5.02 1.76 -11.87
CA ASN A 23 6.43 1.98 -11.64
C ASN A 23 6.55 2.85 -10.38
N LYS A 24 7.26 2.35 -9.39
CA LYS A 24 7.40 3.03 -8.10
C LYS A 24 8.48 4.08 -8.25
N MET A 25 8.05 5.32 -8.43
CA MET A 25 8.94 6.46 -8.62
C MET A 25 9.38 7.02 -7.27
N THR A 26 10.48 7.77 -7.28
CA THR A 26 11.03 8.43 -6.10
C THR A 26 10.97 9.95 -6.23
N TYR A 27 10.79 10.65 -5.13
CA TYR A 27 11.11 12.07 -5.05
C TYR A 27 12.65 12.25 -5.06
N PRO A 28 13.16 13.42 -5.51
CA PRO A 28 14.61 13.70 -5.51
C PRO A 28 15.19 13.91 -4.11
N LEU A 29 14.34 14.28 -3.14
CA LEU A 29 14.65 14.41 -1.72
C LEU A 29 13.48 13.78 -0.92
N PRO A 30 13.65 13.42 0.36
CA PRO A 30 12.56 12.81 1.13
C PRO A 30 11.43 13.82 1.41
N PRO A 31 10.15 13.43 1.29
CA PRO A 31 9.04 14.25 1.75
C PRO A 31 9.13 14.56 3.25
N PHE A 32 8.60 15.72 3.68
CA PHE A 32 8.61 16.13 5.10
C PHE A 32 8.08 15.04 6.04
N SER A 33 6.95 14.43 5.71
CA SER A 33 6.35 13.34 6.49
C SER A 33 7.26 12.12 6.66
N THR A 34 8.14 11.85 5.68
CA THR A 34 9.10 10.73 5.75
C THR A 34 10.18 11.03 6.79
N VAL A 35 10.72 12.26 6.76
CA VAL A 35 11.71 12.71 7.75
C VAL A 35 11.08 12.79 9.15
N ILE A 36 9.93 13.46 9.29
CA ILE A 36 9.21 13.57 10.57
C ILE A 36 8.92 12.17 11.13
N GLY A 37 8.46 11.24 10.30
CA GLY A 37 8.20 9.86 10.69
C GLY A 37 9.44 9.12 11.19
N ALA A 38 10.59 9.32 10.53
CA ALA A 38 11.86 8.74 10.96
C ALA A 38 12.30 9.30 12.33
N LEU A 39 12.20 10.61 12.54
CA LEU A 39 12.54 11.27 13.81
C LEU A 39 11.61 10.82 14.95
N HIS A 40 10.31 10.76 14.70
CA HIS A 40 9.32 10.27 15.68
C HIS A 40 9.57 8.82 16.05
N ASN A 41 9.93 7.98 15.07
CA ASN A 41 10.25 6.58 15.32
C ASN A 41 11.52 6.42 16.16
N ALA A 42 12.56 7.22 15.90
CA ALA A 42 13.79 7.22 16.69
C ALA A 42 13.54 7.61 18.16
N CYS A 43 12.71 8.63 18.40
CA CYS A 43 12.36 9.07 19.77
C CYS A 43 11.26 8.21 20.43
N GLY A 44 10.71 7.20 19.73
CA GLY A 44 9.66 6.34 20.26
C GLY A 44 8.30 7.02 20.50
N TYR A 45 8.03 8.13 19.81
CA TYR A 45 6.80 8.90 19.99
C TYR A 45 5.53 8.10 19.63
N ARG A 46 4.50 8.24 20.46
CA ARG A 46 3.15 7.67 20.23
C ARG A 46 2.13 8.72 19.83
N GLU A 47 2.44 9.98 20.07
CA GLU A 47 1.63 11.14 19.72
C GLU A 47 2.45 12.06 18.82
N TYR A 48 1.77 12.81 17.96
CA TYR A 48 2.44 13.69 17.03
C TYR A 48 3.06 14.88 17.77
N LYS A 49 4.39 14.98 17.75
CA LYS A 49 5.14 16.18 18.13
C LYS A 49 5.30 17.10 16.93
N GLU A 50 4.83 18.34 17.07
CA GLU A 50 4.90 19.35 16.01
C GLU A 50 6.35 19.80 15.77
N MET A 51 6.71 19.87 14.49
CA MET A 51 8.01 20.34 14.03
C MET A 51 7.89 20.82 12.59
N ASP A 52 8.76 21.75 12.22
CA ASP A 52 8.97 22.19 10.85
C ASP A 52 10.33 21.72 10.38
N ILE A 53 10.43 21.40 9.09
CA ILE A 53 11.65 20.82 8.52
C ILE A 53 12.07 21.61 7.28
N SER A 54 13.38 21.90 7.21
CA SER A 54 14.06 22.27 5.97
C SER A 54 14.84 21.09 5.45
N ILE A 55 14.77 20.84 4.14
CA ILE A 55 15.44 19.69 3.50
C ILE A 55 16.22 20.18 2.30
N GLN A 56 17.52 19.96 2.36
CA GLN A 56 18.48 20.18 1.29
C GLN A 56 19.26 18.90 1.07
N GLY A 57 19.86 18.73 -0.10
CA GLY A 57 20.69 17.57 -0.37
C GLY A 57 21.10 17.43 -1.82
N ARG A 58 21.78 16.32 -2.09
CA ARG A 58 22.20 15.89 -3.43
C ARG A 58 22.22 14.37 -3.49
N PHE A 59 22.14 13.84 -4.70
CA PHE A 59 22.31 12.41 -4.96
C PHE A 59 23.23 12.25 -6.17
N GLY A 60 24.02 11.18 -6.19
CA GLY A 60 24.97 10.93 -7.27
C GLY A 60 24.28 10.49 -8.56
N SER A 61 23.34 9.56 -8.48
CA SER A 61 22.59 9.09 -9.65
C SER A 61 21.22 8.51 -9.31
N MET A 62 20.40 8.26 -10.33
CA MET A 62 19.13 7.55 -10.19
C MET A 62 19.10 6.39 -11.18
N HIS A 63 18.91 5.16 -10.70
CA HIS A 63 18.73 3.97 -11.55
C HIS A 63 17.34 3.36 -11.38
N ARG A 64 17.05 2.38 -12.24
CA ARG A 64 15.79 1.64 -12.24
C ARG A 64 16.05 0.17 -11.95
N GLU A 65 15.59 -0.30 -10.79
CA GLU A 65 15.69 -1.70 -10.41
C GLU A 65 14.48 -2.49 -10.92
N PRO A 66 14.68 -3.51 -11.77
CA PRO A 66 13.58 -4.33 -12.24
C PRO A 66 13.12 -5.30 -11.15
N TYR A 67 11.81 -5.43 -10.97
CA TYR A 67 11.21 -6.46 -10.13
C TYR A 67 10.08 -7.18 -10.86
N THR A 68 9.79 -8.40 -10.41
CA THR A 68 8.65 -9.16 -10.91
C THR A 68 7.43 -8.84 -10.06
N ASP A 69 6.43 -8.23 -10.68
CA ASP A 69 5.11 -8.04 -10.09
C ASP A 69 4.23 -9.27 -10.36
N TYR A 70 3.51 -9.71 -9.34
CA TYR A 70 2.66 -10.90 -9.38
C TYR A 70 1.20 -10.48 -9.31
N CYS A 71 0.53 -10.45 -10.47
CA CYS A 71 -0.85 -10.01 -10.57
C CYS A 71 -1.79 -11.22 -10.47
N PHE A 72 -2.41 -11.42 -9.30
CA PHE A 72 -3.46 -12.42 -9.15
C PHE A 72 -4.75 -11.96 -9.85
N LEU A 73 -5.35 -12.84 -10.63
CA LEU A 73 -6.62 -12.56 -11.29
C LEU A 73 -7.78 -12.72 -10.29
N ASN A 74 -8.84 -11.91 -10.48
CA ASN A 74 -10.04 -11.94 -9.64
C ASN A 74 -10.76 -13.30 -9.63
N SER A 75 -10.51 -14.13 -10.64
CA SER A 75 -11.03 -15.48 -10.75
C SER A 75 -10.01 -16.42 -11.37
N THR A 76 -10.13 -17.70 -11.05
CA THR A 76 -9.29 -18.76 -11.61
C THR A 76 -9.67 -18.98 -13.07
N GLN A 77 -8.79 -18.55 -13.98
CA GLN A 77 -8.94 -18.68 -15.42
C GLN A 77 -8.35 -20.03 -15.89
N ASP A 78 -9.03 -20.67 -16.85
CA ASP A 78 -8.61 -21.97 -17.39
C ASP A 78 -7.60 -21.84 -18.54
N ASP A 79 -7.51 -20.69 -19.19
CA ASP A 79 -6.93 -20.53 -20.52
C ASP A 79 -5.66 -19.65 -20.57
N ARG A 80 -5.29 -18.98 -19.48
CA ARG A 80 -4.23 -17.95 -19.46
C ARG A 80 -3.44 -17.94 -18.16
N GLY A 81 -2.25 -17.34 -18.20
CA GLY A 81 -1.41 -17.13 -17.03
C GLY A 81 -0.82 -18.42 -16.44
N ILE A 82 -0.63 -18.40 -15.13
CA ILE A 82 -0.07 -19.50 -14.35
C ILE A 82 -1.11 -19.95 -13.33
N LEU A 83 -1.54 -21.20 -13.44
CA LEU A 83 -2.35 -21.87 -12.42
C LEU A 83 -1.45 -22.21 -11.24
N VAL A 84 -1.84 -21.78 -10.06
CA VAL A 84 -1.11 -21.99 -8.80
C VAL A 84 -2.05 -22.48 -7.73
N LYS A 85 -1.50 -23.22 -6.75
CA LYS A 85 -2.18 -23.56 -5.52
C LYS A 85 -1.58 -22.75 -4.37
N MET A 86 -2.40 -21.90 -3.78
CA MET A 86 -2.03 -21.08 -2.63
C MET A 86 -1.85 -21.95 -1.39
N ARG A 87 -0.80 -21.68 -0.61
CA ARG A 87 -0.65 -22.30 0.71
C ARG A 87 -1.70 -21.81 1.70
N ASN A 88 -2.05 -20.52 1.59
CA ASN A 88 -3.15 -19.89 2.31
C ASN A 88 -4.07 -19.18 1.31
N ALA A 89 -5.33 -19.59 1.24
CA ALA A 89 -6.30 -19.01 0.30
C ALA A 89 -6.70 -17.57 0.63
N ASP A 90 -6.54 -17.17 1.89
CA ASP A 90 -6.96 -15.85 2.39
C ASP A 90 -5.89 -14.77 2.19
N MET A 91 -4.65 -15.17 1.82
CA MET A 91 -3.52 -14.25 1.65
C MET A 91 -2.91 -14.39 0.26
N LEU A 92 -3.03 -13.34 -0.55
CA LEU A 92 -2.32 -13.22 -1.82
C LEU A 92 -0.84 -12.97 -1.53
N SER A 93 0.00 -13.96 -1.81
CA SER A 93 1.44 -13.89 -1.55
C SER A 93 2.19 -14.74 -2.56
N ASN A 94 3.53 -14.63 -2.57
CA ASN A 94 4.40 -15.46 -3.39
C ASN A 94 4.53 -16.90 -2.85
N ALA A 95 3.85 -17.24 -1.74
CA ALA A 95 3.85 -18.57 -1.15
C ALA A 95 2.77 -19.46 -1.82
N TYR A 96 3.09 -19.95 -3.01
CA TYR A 96 2.25 -20.87 -3.77
C TYR A 96 3.08 -21.95 -4.46
N ASP A 97 2.41 -23.06 -4.77
CA ASP A 97 2.99 -24.13 -5.58
C ASP A 97 2.50 -23.98 -7.03
N ARG A 98 3.43 -24.05 -7.99
CA ARG A 98 3.09 -23.91 -9.42
C ARG A 98 2.45 -25.20 -9.92
N VAL A 99 1.27 -25.09 -10.51
CA VAL A 99 0.52 -26.24 -11.03
C VAL A 99 0.77 -26.38 -12.53
N ALA A 100 0.41 -25.36 -13.31
CA ALA A 100 0.58 -25.34 -14.75
C ALA A 100 0.69 -23.91 -15.31
N SER A 101 1.22 -23.75 -16.52
CA SER A 101 1.31 -22.46 -17.22
C SER A 101 0.77 -22.58 -18.65
N ALA A 102 0.02 -21.56 -19.10
CA ALA A 102 -0.41 -21.47 -20.49
C ALA A 102 0.79 -21.19 -21.41
N LYS A 103 0.92 -21.89 -22.54
CA LYS A 103 2.03 -21.68 -23.49
C LYS A 103 1.71 -20.65 -24.58
N LYS A 104 0.43 -20.47 -24.94
CA LYS A 104 -0.02 -19.51 -25.95
C LYS A 104 -0.83 -18.37 -25.32
N PRO A 105 -1.02 -17.25 -26.02
CA PRO A 105 -1.93 -16.18 -25.57
C PRO A 105 -3.40 -16.63 -25.50
N GLN A 106 -3.83 -17.55 -26.36
CA GLN A 106 -5.20 -18.04 -26.46
C GLN A 106 -5.23 -19.53 -26.84
N GLY A 107 -6.38 -20.18 -26.61
CA GLY A 107 -6.59 -21.58 -26.99
C GLY A 107 -5.91 -22.60 -26.08
N ASN A 108 -5.59 -22.21 -24.84
CA ASN A 108 -5.10 -23.14 -23.82
C ASN A 108 -6.26 -23.62 -22.94
N SER A 109 -6.05 -24.73 -22.24
CA SER A 109 -6.98 -25.18 -21.19
C SER A 109 -6.24 -26.02 -20.15
N PHE A 110 -6.24 -25.56 -18.90
CA PHE A 110 -5.72 -26.34 -17.77
C PHE A 110 -6.57 -27.59 -17.54
N ARG A 111 -7.90 -27.45 -17.56
CA ARG A 111 -8.85 -28.55 -17.41
C ARG A 111 -8.62 -29.65 -18.46
N ASN A 112 -8.54 -29.28 -19.74
CA ASN A 112 -8.41 -30.25 -20.85
C ASN A 112 -6.96 -30.59 -21.21
N GLY A 113 -5.96 -29.93 -20.60
CA GLY A 113 -4.54 -30.19 -20.89
C GLY A 113 -4.05 -29.63 -22.23
N ILE A 114 -4.77 -28.67 -22.81
CA ILE A 114 -4.47 -28.16 -24.16
C ILE A 114 -3.44 -27.05 -24.07
N THR A 115 -2.28 -27.25 -24.72
CA THR A 115 -1.22 -26.24 -24.87
C THR A 115 -0.72 -25.65 -23.54
N ILE A 116 -0.61 -26.49 -22.51
CA ILE A 116 -0.09 -26.09 -21.19
C ILE A 116 1.30 -26.68 -20.94
N GLN A 117 2.05 -26.07 -20.03
CA GLN A 117 3.22 -26.66 -19.37
C GLN A 117 2.79 -27.09 -17.97
N VAL A 118 2.85 -28.38 -17.68
CA VAL A 118 2.57 -28.92 -16.35
C VAL A 118 3.83 -28.83 -15.49
N HIS A 119 3.71 -28.28 -14.29
CA HIS A 119 4.80 -28.19 -13.30
C HIS A 119 4.60 -29.20 -12.17
N ASP A 120 3.34 -29.44 -11.76
CA ASP A 120 2.97 -30.48 -10.80
C ASP A 120 1.71 -31.21 -11.28
N GLN A 121 1.87 -32.49 -11.61
CA GLN A 121 0.79 -33.32 -12.12
C GLN A 121 -0.27 -33.62 -11.05
N LYS A 122 0.13 -33.88 -9.80
CA LYS A 122 -0.80 -34.24 -8.72
C LYS A 122 -1.74 -33.07 -8.42
N LEU A 123 -1.20 -31.86 -8.36
CA LEU A 123 -2.02 -30.66 -8.14
C LEU A 123 -2.92 -30.32 -9.32
N LEU A 124 -2.49 -30.66 -10.55
CA LEU A 124 -3.31 -30.45 -11.73
C LEU A 124 -4.50 -31.43 -11.76
N ASP A 125 -4.26 -32.68 -11.37
CA ASP A 125 -5.31 -33.69 -11.27
C ASP A 125 -6.31 -33.32 -10.17
N GLU A 126 -5.84 -32.89 -8.99
CA GLU A 126 -6.71 -32.36 -7.92
C GLU A 126 -7.58 -31.19 -8.43
N TYR A 127 -6.98 -30.24 -9.18
CA TYR A 127 -7.74 -29.13 -9.77
C TYR A 127 -8.84 -29.61 -10.73
N ARG A 128 -8.55 -30.62 -11.57
CA ARG A 128 -9.50 -31.19 -12.52
C ARG A 128 -10.62 -31.94 -11.83
N GLU A 129 -10.30 -32.78 -10.86
CA GLU A 129 -11.26 -33.50 -10.03
C GLU A 129 -12.24 -32.53 -9.34
N LEU A 130 -11.74 -31.40 -8.83
CA LEU A 130 -12.61 -30.38 -8.24
C LEU A 130 -13.54 -29.72 -9.26
N LYS A 131 -13.09 -29.51 -10.51
CA LYS A 131 -13.95 -29.00 -11.59
C LYS A 131 -15.02 -30.01 -11.98
N ASP A 132 -14.66 -31.28 -12.08
CA ASP A 132 -15.60 -32.36 -12.40
C ASP A 132 -16.65 -32.52 -11.29
N LEU A 133 -16.21 -32.49 -10.01
CA LEU A 133 -17.10 -32.50 -8.86
C LEU A 133 -18.10 -31.34 -8.86
N ASN A 134 -17.69 -30.14 -9.29
CA ASN A 134 -18.60 -29.00 -9.40
C ASN A 134 -19.69 -29.22 -10.46
N ASP A 135 -19.36 -29.88 -11.57
CA ASP A 135 -20.31 -30.22 -12.61
C ASP A 135 -21.30 -31.28 -12.11
N GLU A 136 -20.82 -32.32 -11.40
CA GLU A 136 -21.67 -33.32 -10.73
C GLU A 136 -22.62 -32.70 -9.68
N ILE A 137 -22.11 -31.80 -8.83
CA ILE A 137 -22.93 -31.07 -7.84
C ILE A 137 -24.00 -30.25 -8.56
N SER A 138 -23.64 -29.58 -9.66
CA SER A 138 -24.56 -28.75 -10.44
C SER A 138 -25.66 -29.59 -11.08
N GLU A 139 -25.31 -30.75 -11.63
CA GLU A 139 -26.26 -31.70 -12.21
C GLU A 139 -27.19 -32.29 -11.15
N PHE A 140 -26.65 -32.74 -10.01
CA PHE A 140 -27.45 -33.23 -8.88
C PHE A 140 -28.42 -32.16 -8.37
N LYS A 141 -27.95 -30.90 -8.27
CA LYS A 141 -28.81 -29.80 -7.85
C LYS A 141 -29.98 -29.59 -8.80
N LYS A 142 -29.71 -29.61 -10.09
CA LYS A 142 -30.73 -29.44 -11.15
C LYS A 142 -31.73 -30.59 -11.17
N ASN A 143 -31.24 -31.84 -11.15
CA ASN A 143 -32.04 -33.02 -11.43
C ASN A 143 -32.71 -33.63 -10.19
N ARG A 144 -32.15 -33.44 -8.99
CA ARG A 144 -32.65 -34.07 -7.75
C ARG A 144 -33.01 -33.04 -6.68
N PHE A 145 -32.07 -32.19 -6.29
CA PHE A 145 -32.25 -31.29 -5.15
C PHE A 145 -33.37 -30.27 -5.40
N ASN A 146 -33.29 -29.50 -6.48
CA ASN A 146 -34.25 -28.45 -6.79
C ASN A 146 -35.70 -28.98 -6.97
N PRO A 147 -35.93 -30.11 -7.68
CA PRO A 147 -37.26 -30.74 -7.75
C PRO A 147 -37.81 -31.16 -6.38
N VAL A 148 -37.00 -31.79 -5.53
CA VAL A 148 -37.42 -32.20 -4.17
C VAL A 148 -37.74 -30.98 -3.32
N MET A 149 -36.92 -29.94 -3.39
CA MET A 149 -37.14 -28.68 -2.67
C MET A 149 -38.43 -27.99 -3.13
N ALA A 150 -38.75 -28.02 -4.42
CA ALA A 150 -40.01 -27.51 -4.96
C ALA A 150 -41.21 -28.31 -4.43
N LEU A 151 -41.11 -29.64 -4.38
CA LEU A 151 -42.16 -30.51 -3.82
C LEU A 151 -42.39 -30.24 -2.33
N LEU A 152 -41.33 -30.10 -1.54
CA LEU A 152 -41.41 -29.74 -0.13
C LEU A 152 -42.08 -28.39 0.07
N LYS A 153 -41.75 -27.39 -0.77
CA LYS A 153 -42.38 -26.07 -0.74
C LYS A 153 -43.90 -26.15 -1.02
N ARG A 154 -44.33 -26.94 -2.01
CA ARG A 154 -45.76 -27.19 -2.29
C ARG A 154 -46.47 -27.89 -1.14
N ARG A 155 -45.86 -28.94 -0.57
CA ARG A 155 -46.43 -29.69 0.56
C ARG A 155 -46.60 -28.83 1.81
N LYS A 156 -45.61 -27.99 2.14
CA LYS A 156 -45.73 -27.02 3.24
C LYS A 156 -46.87 -26.02 3.01
N LYS A 157 -47.04 -25.51 1.78
CA LYS A 157 -48.15 -24.60 1.44
C LYS A 157 -49.51 -25.28 1.66
N ALA A 158 -49.67 -26.50 1.16
CA ALA A 158 -50.90 -27.27 1.34
C ALA A 158 -51.19 -27.60 2.83
N LEU A 159 -50.16 -27.91 3.62
CA LEU A 159 -50.34 -28.14 5.07
C LEU A 159 -50.69 -26.85 5.82
N SER A 160 -50.13 -25.70 5.43
CA SER A 160 -50.48 -24.40 5.99
C SER A 160 -51.94 -24.03 5.69
N GLU A 161 -52.41 -24.26 4.47
CA GLU A 161 -53.81 -24.06 4.08
C GLU A 161 -54.75 -25.00 4.86
N LYS A 162 -54.40 -26.29 4.98
CA LYS A 162 -55.15 -27.24 5.82
C LYS A 162 -55.19 -26.84 7.30
N LYS A 163 -54.08 -26.31 7.82
CA LYS A 163 -54.00 -25.83 9.21
C LYS A 163 -54.95 -24.66 9.46
N LYS A 164 -55.13 -23.75 8.49
CA LYS A 164 -56.06 -22.61 8.57
C LYS A 164 -57.54 -23.03 8.56
N ALA A 165 -57.86 -24.15 7.91
CA ALA A 165 -59.22 -24.67 7.82
C ALA A 165 -59.66 -25.49 9.06
N LEU A 166 -58.74 -25.79 9.99
CA LEU A 166 -59.00 -26.63 11.17
C LEU A 166 -59.13 -25.78 12.45
N GLY A 167 -60.04 -26.18 13.34
CA GLY A 167 -60.20 -25.55 14.67
C GLY A 167 -58.95 -25.75 15.55
N LYS A 168 -58.47 -24.66 16.17
CA LYS A 168 -57.30 -24.66 17.07
C LYS A 168 -57.51 -25.68 18.20
N GLY A 169 -56.55 -26.56 18.41
CA GLY A 169 -56.56 -27.53 19.51
C GLY A 169 -57.24 -28.88 19.21
N SER A 170 -57.81 -29.08 18.01
CA SER A 170 -58.28 -30.41 17.59
C SER A 170 -57.12 -31.39 17.36
N GLY A 171 -57.33 -32.70 17.58
CA GLY A 171 -56.28 -33.72 17.34
C GLY A 171 -55.72 -33.70 15.91
N GLN A 172 -56.56 -33.36 14.93
CA GLN A 172 -56.16 -33.17 13.52
C GLN A 172 -55.29 -31.93 13.33
N PHE A 173 -55.58 -30.82 14.03
CA PHE A 173 -54.75 -29.62 14.04
C PHE A 173 -53.34 -29.91 14.57
N CYS A 174 -53.23 -30.62 15.71
CA CYS A 174 -51.95 -31.01 16.29
C CYS A 174 -51.13 -31.92 15.35
N GLY A 175 -51.79 -32.83 14.63
CA GLY A 175 -51.14 -33.70 13.64
C GLY A 175 -50.58 -32.93 12.43
N VAL A 176 -51.36 -32.00 11.87
CA VAL A 176 -50.93 -31.14 10.75
C VAL A 176 -49.78 -30.22 11.19
N GLU A 177 -49.85 -29.66 12.39
CA GLU A 177 -48.79 -28.82 12.94
C GLU A 177 -47.48 -29.58 13.14
N ARG A 178 -47.53 -30.81 13.69
CA ARG A 178 -46.35 -31.66 13.83
C ARG A 178 -45.72 -31.95 12.47
N ARG A 179 -46.53 -32.31 11.47
CA ARG A 179 -46.05 -32.62 10.12
C ARG A 179 -45.46 -31.40 9.41
N GLU A 180 -46.02 -30.22 9.61
CA GLU A 180 -45.46 -28.97 9.09
C GLU A 180 -44.08 -28.67 9.71
N LYS A 181 -43.93 -28.87 11.03
CA LYS A 181 -42.65 -28.73 11.73
C LYS A 181 -41.61 -29.74 11.21
N GLU A 182 -42.00 -31.00 11.02
CA GLU A 182 -41.13 -32.04 10.43
C GLU A 182 -40.64 -31.64 9.03
N LEU A 183 -41.53 -31.16 8.15
CA LEU A 183 -41.13 -30.75 6.79
C LEU A 183 -40.23 -29.51 6.78
N LYS A 184 -40.45 -28.55 7.70
CA LYS A 184 -39.55 -27.38 7.86
C LYS A 184 -38.17 -27.81 8.34
N ALA A 185 -38.10 -28.70 9.33
CA ALA A 185 -36.85 -29.24 9.84
C ALA A 185 -36.10 -30.05 8.76
N ALA A 186 -36.79 -30.90 8.02
CA ALA A 186 -36.21 -31.68 6.93
C ALA A 186 -35.66 -30.79 5.81
N GLU A 187 -36.40 -29.77 5.38
CA GLU A 187 -35.92 -28.82 4.37
C GLU A 187 -34.68 -28.06 4.82
N LYS A 188 -34.66 -27.58 6.07
CA LYS A 188 -33.52 -26.88 6.66
C LYS A 188 -32.29 -27.80 6.68
N LEU A 189 -32.44 -29.01 7.20
CA LEU A 189 -31.36 -30.00 7.26
C LEU A 189 -30.82 -30.38 5.88
N MET A 190 -31.70 -30.50 4.87
CA MET A 190 -31.27 -30.80 3.49
C MET A 190 -30.46 -29.66 2.87
N LYS A 191 -30.84 -28.40 3.12
CA LYS A 191 -30.08 -27.22 2.67
C LYS A 191 -28.72 -27.16 3.35
N GLU A 192 -28.70 -27.27 4.68
CA GLU A 192 -27.47 -27.21 5.48
C GLU A 192 -26.49 -28.31 5.05
N ARG A 193 -26.95 -29.55 4.88
CA ARG A 193 -26.10 -30.66 4.42
C ARG A 193 -25.54 -30.43 3.02
N MET A 194 -26.35 -29.89 2.10
CA MET A 194 -25.90 -29.59 0.74
C MET A 194 -24.87 -28.46 0.72
N GLU A 195 -25.12 -27.39 1.47
CA GLU A 195 -24.21 -26.25 1.60
C GLU A 195 -22.89 -26.67 2.26
N GLN A 196 -22.96 -27.44 3.36
CA GLN A 196 -21.79 -27.98 4.03
C GLN A 196 -20.99 -28.90 3.10
N PHE A 197 -21.64 -29.83 2.41
CA PHE A 197 -20.99 -30.72 1.45
C PHE A 197 -20.28 -29.92 0.34
N GLN A 198 -20.97 -28.96 -0.28
CA GLN A 198 -20.37 -28.14 -1.33
C GLN A 198 -19.20 -27.31 -0.79
N SER A 199 -19.35 -26.75 0.41
CA SER A 199 -18.31 -25.93 1.04
C SER A 199 -17.03 -26.74 1.30
N GLU A 200 -17.16 -27.86 2.01
CA GLU A 200 -16.04 -28.70 2.43
C GLU A 200 -15.36 -29.41 1.26
N ARG A 201 -16.15 -29.93 0.30
CA ARG A 201 -15.64 -30.77 -0.79
C ARG A 201 -15.22 -29.99 -2.02
N TYR A 202 -15.79 -28.80 -2.25
CA TYR A 202 -15.50 -28.01 -3.44
C TYR A 202 -15.06 -26.58 -3.12
N THR A 203 -15.89 -25.77 -2.47
CA THR A 203 -15.64 -24.32 -2.33
C THR A 203 -14.32 -24.01 -1.62
N ILE A 204 -14.01 -24.70 -0.51
CA ILE A 204 -12.76 -24.50 0.24
C ILE A 204 -11.55 -25.06 -0.51
N PRO A 205 -11.58 -26.29 -1.07
CA PRO A 205 -10.47 -26.79 -1.88
C PRO A 205 -10.17 -25.94 -3.12
N ILE A 206 -11.19 -25.58 -3.91
CA ILE A 206 -11.00 -24.84 -5.16
C ILE A 206 -10.58 -23.38 -4.89
N SER A 207 -10.95 -22.81 -3.75
CA SER A 207 -10.53 -21.44 -3.39
C SER A 207 -9.02 -21.33 -3.18
N LYS A 208 -8.30 -22.44 -2.97
CA LYS A 208 -6.82 -22.44 -2.95
C LYS A 208 -6.22 -22.31 -4.33
N PHE A 209 -6.94 -22.67 -5.39
CA PHE A 209 -6.44 -22.53 -6.75
C PHE A 209 -6.72 -21.12 -7.28
N ARG A 210 -5.69 -20.50 -7.83
CA ARG A 210 -5.74 -19.16 -8.43
C ARG A 210 -4.95 -19.13 -9.72
N THR A 211 -5.24 -18.13 -10.53
CA THR A 211 -4.45 -17.82 -11.71
C THR A 211 -3.75 -16.49 -11.49
N LEU A 212 -2.45 -16.42 -11.81
CA LEU A 212 -1.70 -15.18 -11.79
C LEU A 212 -0.97 -14.95 -13.10
N THR A 213 -0.70 -13.69 -13.39
CA THR A 213 0.25 -13.26 -14.42
C THR A 213 1.45 -12.60 -13.75
N LYS A 214 2.57 -12.58 -14.47
CA LYS A 214 3.77 -11.87 -14.04
C LYS A 214 3.99 -10.69 -14.98
N SER A 215 4.38 -9.55 -14.43
CA SER A 215 4.83 -8.41 -15.22
C SER A 215 6.15 -7.89 -14.70
N MET A 216 6.96 -7.32 -15.58
CA MET A 216 8.18 -6.63 -15.19
C MET A 216 7.81 -5.19 -14.85
N LYS A 217 8.17 -4.75 -13.64
CA LYS A 217 7.95 -3.40 -13.13
C LYS A 217 9.28 -2.87 -12.61
N PHE A 218 9.33 -1.58 -12.27
CA PHE A 218 10.56 -0.92 -11.85
C PHE A 218 10.38 -0.10 -10.57
N TYR A 219 11.42 -0.08 -9.76
CA TYR A 219 11.64 0.93 -8.72
C TYR A 219 12.67 1.94 -9.22
N GLU A 220 12.41 3.22 -9.06
CA GLU A 220 13.47 4.24 -9.13
C GLU A 220 14.20 4.28 -7.79
N VAL A 221 15.52 4.19 -7.81
CA VAL A 221 16.34 4.25 -6.60
C VAL A 221 17.36 5.36 -6.81
N LEU A 222 17.51 6.21 -5.80
CA LEU A 222 18.58 7.20 -5.75
C LEU A 222 19.80 6.55 -5.13
N ASP A 223 20.99 6.86 -5.64
CA ASP A 223 22.27 6.39 -5.13
C ASP A 223 23.12 7.55 -4.61
N ASP A 224 23.96 7.26 -3.61
CA ASP A 224 24.94 8.19 -3.02
C ASP A 224 24.30 9.52 -2.62
N ILE A 225 23.42 9.46 -1.61
CA ILE A 225 22.58 10.56 -1.20
C ILE A 225 23.19 11.24 0.02
N GLU A 226 23.36 12.55 -0.06
CA GLU A 226 23.69 13.41 1.06
C GLU A 226 22.50 14.32 1.35
N LEU A 227 22.04 14.30 2.60
CA LEU A 227 20.93 15.11 3.09
C LEU A 227 21.40 16.05 4.20
N ILE A 228 21.00 17.31 4.08
CA ILE A 228 21.11 18.32 5.13
C ILE A 228 19.70 18.65 5.58
N ILE A 229 19.40 18.29 6.81
CA ILE A 229 18.06 18.43 7.40
C ILE A 229 18.16 19.38 8.59
N HIS A 230 17.37 20.46 8.55
CA HIS A 230 17.19 21.33 9.72
C HIS A 230 15.80 21.09 10.31
N VAL A 231 15.75 20.90 11.62
CA VAL A 231 14.51 20.70 12.37
C VAL A 231 14.30 21.89 13.29
N ARG A 232 13.12 22.50 13.20
CA ARG A 232 12.62 23.52 14.13
C ARG A 232 11.47 22.94 14.94
N ALA A 233 11.61 22.96 16.26
CA ALA A 233 10.61 22.51 17.21
C ALA A 233 10.84 23.19 18.56
N SER A 234 10.02 22.87 19.57
CA SER A 234 10.29 23.25 20.96
C SER A 234 11.62 22.67 21.45
N ASP A 235 12.31 23.35 22.36
CA ASP A 235 13.59 22.91 22.94
C ASP A 235 13.55 21.47 23.49
N GLU A 236 12.43 21.06 24.11
CA GLU A 236 12.24 19.68 24.60
C GLU A 236 12.35 18.65 23.46
N VAL A 237 11.64 18.88 22.36
CA VAL A 237 11.65 18.01 21.17
C VAL A 237 13.02 18.03 20.48
N LEU A 238 13.67 19.19 20.38
CA LEU A 238 15.00 19.28 19.76
C LEU A 238 16.05 18.49 20.55
N ASN A 239 16.03 18.62 21.88
CA ASN A 239 16.94 17.88 22.75
C ASN A 239 16.68 16.38 22.69
N ASP A 240 15.41 15.96 22.67
CA ASP A 240 15.05 14.54 22.60
C ASP A 240 15.47 13.90 21.26
N ILE A 241 15.26 14.60 20.14
CA ILE A 241 15.77 14.16 18.83
C ILE A 241 17.30 14.11 18.84
N PHE A 242 17.97 15.09 19.46
CA PHE A 242 19.42 15.08 19.57
C PHE A 242 19.92 13.91 20.41
N GLU A 243 19.28 13.58 21.53
CA GLU A 243 19.63 12.42 22.37
C GLU A 243 19.48 11.09 21.61
N HIS A 244 18.38 10.94 20.87
CA HIS A 244 18.06 9.72 20.08
C HIS A 244 18.59 9.75 18.65
N ARG A 245 19.50 10.67 18.30
CA ARG A 245 20.00 10.85 16.93
C ARG A 245 20.59 9.58 16.32
N PHE A 246 21.22 8.72 17.12
CA PHE A 246 21.82 7.46 16.68
C PHE A 246 20.79 6.33 16.50
N ASP A 247 19.54 6.54 16.94
CA ASP A 247 18.42 5.61 16.74
C ASP A 247 17.66 5.88 15.43
N ILE A 248 18.03 6.93 14.68
CA ILE A 248 17.54 7.17 13.33
C ILE A 248 18.18 6.11 12.41
N LYS A 249 17.43 5.04 12.10
CA LYS A 249 17.97 3.90 11.33
C LYS A 249 17.85 4.05 9.82
N SER A 250 16.76 4.65 9.35
CA SER A 250 16.39 4.70 7.95
C SER A 250 15.52 5.92 7.66
N ILE A 251 15.68 6.53 6.49
CA ILE A 251 14.78 7.54 5.94
C ILE A 251 14.29 6.99 4.59
N GLY A 252 12.97 6.86 4.44
CA GLY A 252 12.36 6.17 3.30
C GLY A 252 11.86 4.79 3.71
N ARG A 253 12.30 3.73 3.03
CA ARG A 253 11.94 2.35 3.37
C ARG A 253 12.75 1.86 4.57
N SER A 254 12.25 0.83 5.26
CA SER A 254 12.95 0.25 6.43
C SER A 254 14.33 -0.33 6.11
N GLU A 255 14.56 -0.68 4.85
CA GLU A 255 15.82 -1.20 4.32
C GLU A 255 16.78 -0.10 3.82
N ASP A 256 16.32 1.15 3.67
CA ASP A 256 17.13 2.28 3.19
C ASP A 256 17.86 2.91 4.40
N PHE A 257 18.93 2.25 4.85
CA PHE A 257 19.68 2.67 6.04
C PHE A 257 20.37 4.03 5.88
N ILE A 258 20.57 4.71 7.01
CA ILE A 258 21.31 5.98 7.06
C ILE A 258 22.65 5.84 7.79
N SER A 259 23.59 6.71 7.44
CA SER A 259 24.78 7.03 8.22
C SER A 259 24.67 8.48 8.69
N LEU A 260 24.64 8.69 10.01
CA LEU A 260 24.62 10.03 10.59
C LEU A 260 26.05 10.57 10.65
N GLU A 261 26.35 11.57 9.82
CA GLU A 261 27.67 12.19 9.76
C GLU A 261 27.81 13.31 10.78
N GLU A 262 26.75 14.09 10.97
CA GLU A 262 26.73 15.20 11.92
C GLU A 262 25.34 15.40 12.52
N ALA A 263 25.31 15.76 13.80
CA ALA A 263 24.14 16.33 14.44
C ALA A 263 24.59 17.50 15.32
N LYS A 264 23.99 18.67 15.13
CA LYS A 264 24.40 19.89 15.84
C LYS A 264 23.19 20.78 16.12
N LEU A 265 23.06 21.24 17.35
CA LEU A 265 22.17 22.35 17.69
C LEU A 265 22.82 23.64 17.21
N VAL A 266 22.13 24.38 16.36
CA VAL A 266 22.63 25.58 15.68
C VAL A 266 21.72 26.78 15.97
N GLU A 267 22.30 27.97 15.92
CA GLU A 267 21.59 29.24 15.93
C GLU A 267 21.56 29.81 14.52
N LEU A 268 20.36 29.86 13.95
CA LEU A 268 20.11 30.41 12.62
C LEU A 268 20.10 31.93 12.65
N GLN A 269 20.74 32.52 11.66
CA GLN A 269 20.84 33.96 11.42
C GLN A 269 19.69 34.43 10.53
N GLU A 270 19.22 35.65 10.75
CA GLU A 270 18.14 36.30 9.97
C GLU A 270 18.71 37.39 9.07
N ASP A 271 20.03 37.48 8.96
CA ASP A 271 20.75 38.48 8.19
C ASP A 271 22.02 37.83 7.60
N ALA A 272 22.37 38.27 6.40
CA ALA A 272 23.64 37.95 5.76
C ALA A 272 24.14 39.19 5.03
N GLU A 273 25.45 39.43 5.09
CA GLU A 273 26.06 40.58 4.41
C GLU A 273 26.09 40.42 2.89
N ASP A 274 26.21 39.18 2.41
CA ASP A 274 26.34 38.83 1.00
C ASP A 274 25.23 37.86 0.56
N GLU A 275 24.97 37.84 -0.75
CA GLU A 275 24.23 36.77 -1.41
C GLU A 275 24.91 35.42 -1.16
N ILE A 276 24.13 34.41 -0.79
CA ILE A 276 24.64 33.08 -0.48
C ILE A 276 24.25 32.14 -1.61
N ASP A 277 25.24 31.52 -2.25
CA ASP A 277 25.03 30.44 -3.20
C ASP A 277 24.83 29.09 -2.48
N SER A 278 23.90 28.28 -2.98
CA SER A 278 23.70 26.91 -2.51
C SER A 278 24.46 25.89 -3.34
N ASP A 279 25.24 25.05 -2.67
CA ASP A 279 25.85 23.85 -3.27
C ASP A 279 24.86 22.67 -3.40
N TYR A 280 23.68 22.78 -2.77
CA TYR A 280 22.71 21.69 -2.65
C TYR A 280 21.43 21.97 -3.44
N SER A 281 20.75 20.91 -3.85
CA SER A 281 19.35 21.02 -4.25
C SER A 281 18.47 21.09 -3.01
N ALA A 282 17.32 21.74 -3.10
CA ALA A 282 16.47 21.97 -1.93
C ALA A 282 14.99 21.98 -2.26
N TYR A 283 14.19 21.75 -1.22
CA TYR A 283 12.80 22.18 -1.19
C TYR A 283 12.73 23.61 -0.67
N VAL A 284 12.22 24.52 -1.49
CA VAL A 284 12.07 25.95 -1.17
C VAL A 284 10.61 26.38 -1.25
N ASP A 285 10.18 27.26 -0.34
CA ASP A 285 8.84 27.83 -0.42
C ASP A 285 8.75 28.68 -1.69
N LYS A 286 7.72 28.43 -2.50
CA LYS A 286 7.52 29.19 -3.74
C LYS A 286 7.36 30.69 -3.44
N ASN A 287 6.75 31.05 -2.31
CA ASN A 287 6.58 32.46 -1.97
C ASN A 287 7.93 33.18 -1.82
N LEU A 288 8.96 32.51 -1.29
CA LEU A 288 10.31 33.10 -1.17
C LEU A 288 10.98 33.33 -2.54
N VAL A 289 10.60 32.55 -3.55
CA VAL A 289 11.05 32.76 -4.94
C VAL A 289 10.24 33.89 -5.59
N ASP A 290 8.92 33.90 -5.38
CA ASP A 290 8.03 34.95 -5.92
C ASP A 290 8.35 36.33 -5.30
N ASP A 291 8.84 36.37 -4.05
CA ASP A 291 9.31 37.57 -3.32
C ASP A 291 10.78 37.92 -3.63
N GLU A 292 11.42 37.24 -4.59
CA GLU A 292 12.82 37.45 -5.01
C GLU A 292 13.88 37.27 -3.90
N LYS A 293 13.54 36.67 -2.76
CA LYS A 293 14.51 36.31 -1.70
C LYS A 293 15.35 35.09 -2.07
N ILE A 294 14.78 34.18 -2.86
CA ILE A 294 15.49 33.04 -3.45
C ILE A 294 15.58 33.26 -4.94
N LEU A 295 16.82 33.38 -5.43
CA LEU A 295 17.14 33.63 -6.82
C LEU A 295 17.53 32.31 -7.48
N LEU A 296 16.88 32.01 -8.61
CA LEU A 296 17.13 30.80 -9.38
C LEU A 296 18.15 31.09 -10.47
N ASP A 297 19.03 30.13 -10.79
CA ASP A 297 20.03 30.33 -11.84
C ASP A 297 19.36 30.69 -13.18
N SER A 298 19.75 31.85 -13.72
CA SER A 298 19.28 32.48 -14.96
C SER A 298 19.48 31.64 -16.23
N LYS A 299 20.21 30.52 -16.17
CA LYS A 299 20.36 29.60 -17.31
C LYS A 299 19.05 29.03 -17.84
N TYR A 300 17.97 29.08 -17.08
CA TYR A 300 16.65 28.61 -17.49
C TYR A 300 15.73 29.81 -17.68
N GLU A 301 15.57 30.26 -18.94
CA GLU A 301 14.82 31.45 -19.36
C GLU A 301 13.33 31.45 -18.91
N GLU A 302 12.77 30.32 -18.47
CA GLU A 302 11.44 30.23 -17.86
C GLU A 302 11.44 29.22 -16.70
N SER A 303 11.18 29.70 -15.47
CA SER A 303 10.76 28.90 -14.30
C SER A 303 11.70 27.74 -13.89
N GLY A 304 12.80 28.04 -13.20
CA GLY A 304 13.65 26.99 -12.61
C GLY A 304 12.90 26.16 -11.55
N GLY A 305 12.89 24.83 -11.69
CA GLY A 305 12.45 23.92 -10.64
C GLY A 305 11.14 23.15 -10.88
N THR A 306 10.87 22.18 -10.00
CA THR A 306 9.68 21.32 -10.05
C THR A 306 8.80 21.51 -8.82
N LEU A 307 7.54 21.89 -9.02
CA LEU A 307 6.61 22.12 -7.93
C LEU A 307 6.01 20.81 -7.40
N TYR A 308 6.18 20.53 -6.11
CA TYR A 308 5.61 19.38 -5.42
C TYR A 308 4.58 19.79 -4.35
N PHE A 309 3.60 18.92 -4.14
CA PHE A 309 2.67 18.97 -3.01
C PHE A 309 3.03 17.86 -2.03
N LEU A 310 4.00 18.12 -1.17
CA LEU A 310 4.60 17.13 -0.28
C LEU A 310 3.76 16.93 0.97
N ASN A 311 3.59 15.67 1.38
CA ASN A 311 2.91 15.33 2.62
C ASN A 311 3.75 15.77 3.83
N LYS A 312 3.17 16.56 4.74
CA LYS A 312 3.80 16.97 6.01
C LYS A 312 3.37 16.08 7.18
N ASN A 313 2.08 16.10 7.50
CA ASN A 313 1.48 15.27 8.54
C ASN A 313 0.07 14.85 8.13
N TYR A 314 -0.58 13.98 8.92
CA TYR A 314 -1.93 13.51 8.61
C TYR A 314 -2.81 13.41 9.84
N GLU A 315 -4.12 13.47 9.60
CA GLU A 315 -5.15 13.14 10.58
C GLU A 315 -5.87 11.86 10.15
N VAL A 316 -6.29 11.04 11.11
CA VAL A 316 -7.05 9.82 10.82
C VAL A 316 -8.55 10.14 10.94
N VAL A 317 -9.23 10.20 9.80
CA VAL A 317 -10.68 10.45 9.72
C VAL A 317 -11.34 9.23 9.11
N ALA A 318 -12.28 8.61 9.85
CA ALA A 318 -12.98 7.39 9.43
C ALA A 318 -12.04 6.25 8.97
N GLY A 319 -10.92 6.04 9.68
CA GLY A 319 -9.94 5.01 9.37
C GLY A 319 -9.04 5.32 8.15
N LYS A 320 -9.16 6.50 7.54
CA LYS A 320 -8.33 6.95 6.43
C LYS A 320 -7.39 8.06 6.89
N ARG A 321 -6.15 8.04 6.40
CA ARG A 321 -5.19 9.13 6.62
C ARG A 321 -5.51 10.26 5.64
N ILE A 322 -5.77 11.45 6.15
CA ILE A 322 -5.93 12.68 5.37
C ILE A 322 -4.66 13.50 5.59
N PHE A 323 -3.83 13.60 4.56
CA PHE A 323 -2.55 14.31 4.62
C PHE A 323 -2.74 15.82 4.44
N LYS A 324 -2.09 16.61 5.30
CA LYS A 324 -1.85 18.03 5.09
C LYS A 324 -0.62 18.16 4.18
N LYS A 325 -0.81 18.78 3.02
CA LYS A 325 0.24 18.95 2.01
C LYS A 325 0.84 20.35 2.09
N LYS A 326 2.15 20.44 1.83
CA LYS A 326 2.90 21.69 1.70
C LYS A 326 3.39 21.83 0.27
N LYS A 327 3.26 23.03 -0.27
CA LYS A 327 3.69 23.39 -1.61
C LYS A 327 5.17 23.72 -1.54
N ALA A 328 6.02 22.89 -2.13
CA ALA A 328 7.47 23.05 -2.11
C ALA A 328 8.00 23.00 -3.54
N LEU A 329 8.80 23.98 -3.92
CA LEU A 329 9.50 24.00 -5.19
C LEU A 329 10.84 23.27 -5.00
N TYR A 330 11.07 22.21 -5.77
CA TYR A 330 12.38 21.57 -5.84
C TYR A 330 13.26 22.33 -6.83
N VAL A 331 14.40 22.81 -6.36
CA VAL A 331 15.33 23.63 -7.14
C VAL A 331 16.74 23.06 -7.04
N SER A 332 17.52 23.25 -8.11
CA SER A 332 18.93 22.91 -8.19
C SER A 332 19.68 24.12 -8.73
N GLY A 333 20.73 24.57 -8.04
CA GLY A 333 21.42 25.82 -8.39
C GLY A 333 20.54 27.03 -8.09
N TYR A 334 20.69 27.55 -6.87
CA TYR A 334 19.98 28.75 -6.42
C TYR A 334 20.85 29.49 -5.42
N SER A 335 20.57 30.77 -5.27
CA SER A 335 21.15 31.63 -4.26
C SER A 335 20.04 32.28 -3.44
N ALA A 336 20.41 32.87 -2.32
CA ALA A 336 19.48 33.60 -1.48
C ALA A 336 20.10 34.88 -0.92
N GLU A 337 19.29 35.92 -0.88
CA GLU A 337 19.57 37.20 -0.24
C GLU A 337 18.35 37.65 0.57
N GLY A 338 18.50 38.73 1.36
CA GLY A 338 17.37 39.27 2.13
C GLY A 338 16.81 38.29 3.17
N PHE A 339 17.70 37.66 3.93
CA PHE A 339 17.35 36.77 5.06
C PHE A 339 16.38 37.48 6.04
N GLY A 340 15.55 36.67 6.71
CA GLY A 340 14.38 37.14 7.47
C GLY A 340 13.05 36.67 6.85
N ASP A 341 11.95 36.84 7.58
CA ASP A 341 10.58 36.42 7.20
C ASP A 341 10.45 34.99 6.66
N GLY A 342 11.07 34.02 7.35
CA GLY A 342 10.97 32.60 6.99
C GLY A 342 12.13 32.05 6.16
N LEU A 343 13.09 32.91 5.80
CA LEU A 343 14.38 32.53 5.24
C LEU A 343 15.49 32.78 6.28
N TYR A 344 16.35 31.79 6.49
CA TYR A 344 17.39 31.82 7.52
C TYR A 344 18.71 31.28 7.00
N LEU A 345 19.81 31.70 7.62
CA LEU A 345 21.16 31.23 7.31
C LEU A 345 21.71 30.40 8.47
N ASP A 346 22.19 29.20 8.17
CA ASP A 346 23.07 28.44 9.07
C ASP A 346 24.52 28.57 8.58
N ALA A 347 25.30 29.37 9.29
CA ALA A 347 26.72 29.60 9.01
C ALA A 347 27.58 28.88 10.07
N ASP A 348 28.29 27.84 9.65
CA ASP A 348 29.20 27.08 10.52
C ASP A 348 30.58 26.94 9.87
N GLY A 349 31.49 27.85 10.24
CA GLY A 349 32.79 27.98 9.61
C GLY A 349 32.66 28.37 8.14
N ASN A 350 33.15 27.52 7.24
CA ASN A 350 33.08 27.75 5.79
C ASN A 350 31.78 27.21 5.16
N LYS A 351 30.97 26.46 5.92
CA LYS A 351 29.72 25.89 5.42
C LYS A 351 28.59 26.88 5.66
N LYS A 352 27.83 27.18 4.61
CA LYS A 352 26.64 28.03 4.65
C LYS A 352 25.47 27.24 4.09
N TYR A 353 24.37 27.17 4.85
CA TYR A 353 23.14 26.49 4.42
C TYR A 353 21.98 27.46 4.43
N ILE A 354 21.20 27.47 3.34
CA ILE A 354 20.00 28.30 3.21
C ILE A 354 18.81 27.53 3.75
N VAL A 355 18.22 28.02 4.84
CA VAL A 355 17.19 27.29 5.60
C VAL A 355 15.84 27.98 5.43
N ASN A 356 14.85 27.22 4.98
CA ASN A 356 13.44 27.61 4.94
C ASN A 356 12.56 26.47 5.47
N PHE A 357 11.57 26.78 6.32
CA PHE A 357 10.81 25.79 7.09
C PHE A 357 9.38 25.61 6.58
N PHE A 358 8.92 24.36 6.47
CA PHE A 358 7.56 24.00 6.03
C PHE A 358 6.67 23.45 7.11
#